data_AF-A0A9Q3JDI8-F1
#
_entry.id   AF-A0A9Q3JDI8-F1
#
_cell.length_a   1.000
_cell.length_b   1.000
_cell.length_c   1.000
_cell.angle_alpha   90.00
_cell.angle_beta   90.00
_cell.angle_gamma   90.00
#
_symmetry.space_group_name_H-M   'P 1'
#
loop_
_entity.id
_entity.type
_entity.pdbx_description
1 polymer ?
#
loop_
_entity_poly.entity_id
_entity_poly.type
_entity_poly.pdbx_seq_one_letter_code
_entity_poly.pdbx_strand_id
1 'polypeptide(L)'
;MNTVCLLSIGQEIEEDWRSARNNEESQFGRSSKANKKAAEEQQTVLYFQEHTTRNLDRRFVVRLPLKNTYNELGNSLSMATSRFFSMERKLIHDTTLQEEYTKFMSEYIDLGHMQDQVTPDIHWIVCQYSFLIILLIIGLNLI
;
A
#
# COMPACT_ATOMS: atom_id res chain seq x y z
N MET A 1 -0.80 59.98 -13.43
CA MET A 1 -1.42 58.64 -13.33
C MET A 1 -0.41 57.47 -13.30
N ASN A 2 0.91 57.70 -13.43
CA ASN A 2 1.90 56.60 -13.57
C ASN A 2 2.62 56.18 -12.27
N THR A 3 2.52 56.97 -11.18
CA THR A 3 3.18 56.69 -9.90
C THR A 3 2.40 55.70 -9.02
N VAL A 4 1.07 55.64 -9.15
CA VAL A 4 0.21 54.73 -8.37
C VAL A 4 0.34 53.28 -8.85
N CYS A 5 0.55 53.07 -10.15
CA CYS A 5 0.70 51.73 -10.74
C CYS A 5 2.05 51.08 -10.39
N LEU A 6 3.15 51.85 -10.40
CA LEU A 6 4.48 51.35 -10.01
C LEU A 6 4.57 50.97 -8.52
N LEU A 7 3.85 51.69 -7.64
CA LEU A 7 3.75 51.33 -6.22
C LEU A 7 2.95 50.04 -6.02
N SER A 8 1.88 49.83 -6.80
CA SER A 8 1.05 48.62 -6.72
C SER A 8 1.82 47.39 -7.18
N ILE A 9 2.55 47.47 -8.29
CA ILE A 9 3.40 46.38 -8.79
C ILE A 9 4.54 46.08 -7.81
N GLY A 10 5.15 47.11 -7.23
CA GLY A 10 6.20 46.94 -6.22
C GLY A 10 5.68 46.26 -4.93
N GLN A 11 4.45 46.55 -4.53
CA GLN A 11 3.80 45.90 -3.37
C GLN A 11 3.41 44.46 -3.67
N GLU A 12 2.84 44.18 -4.83
CA GLU A 12 2.46 42.82 -5.26
C GLU A 12 3.69 41.89 -5.35
N ILE A 13 4.77 42.39 -5.97
CA ILE A 13 6.04 41.65 -6.06
C ILE A 13 6.60 41.36 -4.66
N GLU A 14 6.58 42.35 -3.75
CA GLU A 14 7.07 42.19 -2.39
C GLU A 14 6.22 41.20 -1.57
N GLU A 15 4.90 41.17 -1.76
CA GLU A 15 3.98 40.21 -1.14
C GLU A 15 4.20 38.78 -1.67
N ASP A 16 4.45 38.63 -2.97
CA ASP A 16 4.81 37.35 -3.59
C ASP A 16 6.15 36.83 -3.06
N TRP A 17 7.18 37.68 -2.96
CA TRP A 17 8.47 37.31 -2.39
C TRP A 17 8.37 36.94 -0.91
N ARG A 18 7.55 37.65 -0.13
CA ARG A 18 7.26 37.32 1.27
C ARG A 18 6.56 35.98 1.39
N SER A 19 5.60 35.71 0.52
CA SER A 19 4.86 34.44 0.49
C SER A 19 5.76 33.26 0.11
N ALA A 20 6.62 33.44 -0.90
CA ALA A 20 7.61 32.45 -1.31
C ALA A 20 8.62 32.16 -0.18
N ARG A 21 9.15 33.20 0.46
CA ARG A 21 10.11 33.06 1.56
C ARG A 21 9.52 32.40 2.80
N ASN A 22 8.28 32.74 3.17
CA ASN A 22 7.58 32.07 4.27
C ASN A 22 7.34 30.58 3.98
N ASN A 23 7.09 30.22 2.72
CA ASN A 23 6.93 28.83 2.27
C ASN A 23 8.28 28.09 2.27
N GLU A 24 9.35 28.73 1.78
CA GLU A 24 10.71 28.21 1.81
C GLU A 24 11.24 28.03 3.24
N GLU A 25 11.05 28.99 4.15
CA GLU A 25 11.42 28.86 5.58
C GLU A 25 10.62 27.74 6.28
N SER A 26 9.37 27.53 5.87
CA SER A 26 8.54 26.42 6.37
C SER A 26 8.98 25.04 5.84
N GLN A 27 9.65 25.00 4.70
CA GLN A 27 10.06 23.79 3.97
C GLN A 27 11.57 23.49 4.13
N PHE A 28 12.37 24.49 4.50
CA PHE A 28 13.81 24.38 4.72
C PHE A 28 14.09 23.40 5.87
N GLY A 29 14.89 22.38 5.58
CA GLY A 29 15.14 21.27 6.50
C GLY A 29 14.04 20.21 6.52
N ARG A 30 12.74 20.53 6.42
CA ARG A 30 11.64 19.52 6.38
C ARG A 30 11.76 18.54 5.21
N SER A 31 12.26 19.01 4.06
CA SER A 31 12.48 18.17 2.87
C SER A 31 13.70 17.25 2.98
N SER A 32 14.58 17.46 3.98
CA SER A 32 15.74 16.62 4.19
C SER A 32 15.33 15.18 4.50
N LYS A 33 16.12 14.21 4.03
CA LYS A 33 15.86 12.79 4.26
C LYS A 33 15.75 12.46 5.76
N ALA A 34 16.54 13.13 6.60
CA ALA A 34 16.51 12.95 8.05
C ALA A 34 15.18 13.41 8.66
N ASN A 35 14.68 14.59 8.28
CA ASN A 35 13.42 15.11 8.83
C ASN A 35 12.20 14.33 8.32
N LYS A 36 12.22 13.87 7.06
CA LYS A 36 11.19 12.96 6.53
C LYS A 36 11.14 11.65 7.30
N LYS A 37 12.30 11.02 7.52
CA LYS A 37 12.41 9.78 8.29
C LYS A 37 11.91 9.96 9.72
N ALA A 38 12.28 11.04 10.41
CA ALA A 38 11.80 11.33 11.76
C ALA A 38 10.27 11.48 11.81
N ALA A 39 9.66 12.12 10.81
CA ALA A 39 8.21 12.23 10.71
C ALA A 39 7.53 10.87 10.47
N GLU A 40 8.08 10.02 9.59
CA GLU A 40 7.60 8.66 9.34
C GLU A 40 7.73 7.77 10.59
N GLU A 41 8.83 7.87 11.34
CA GLU A 41 9.03 7.17 12.61
C GLU A 41 7.97 7.58 13.63
N GLN A 42 7.71 8.89 13.76
CA GLN A 42 6.69 9.40 14.67
C GLN A 42 5.29 8.90 14.30
N GLN A 43 4.95 8.90 13.01
CA GLN A 43 3.68 8.33 12.51
C GLN A 43 3.57 6.83 12.82
N THR A 44 4.66 6.08 12.67
CA THR A 44 4.70 4.64 12.96
C THR A 44 4.46 4.36 14.44
N VAL A 45 5.05 5.15 15.34
CA VAL A 45 4.84 5.02 16.79
C VAL A 45 3.38 5.29 17.16
N LEU A 46 2.80 6.38 16.63
CA LEU A 46 1.40 6.72 16.88
C LEU A 46 0.46 5.63 16.36
N TYR A 47 0.71 5.12 15.15
CA TYR A 47 -0.07 4.04 14.57
C TYR A 47 0.00 2.77 15.42
N PHE A 48 1.20 2.40 15.87
CA PHE A 48 1.40 1.26 16.75
C PHE A 48 0.61 1.42 18.06
N GLN A 49 0.66 2.60 18.70
CA GLN A 49 -0.08 2.87 19.93
C GLN A 49 -1.59 2.77 19.74
N GLU A 50 -2.11 3.30 18.62
CA GLU A 50 -3.54 3.30 18.32
C GLU A 50 -4.06 1.91 17.94
N HIS A 51 -3.28 1.13 17.19
CA HIS A 51 -3.74 -0.10 16.55
C HIS A 51 -3.16 -1.39 17.15
N THR A 52 -2.39 -1.29 18.24
CA THR A 52 -1.89 -2.45 18.97
C THR A 52 -2.72 -2.71 20.21
N THR A 53 -3.30 -3.90 20.28
CA THR A 53 -4.07 -4.35 21.46
C THR A 53 -3.48 -5.63 22.01
N ARG A 54 -3.84 -5.98 23.25
CA ARG A 54 -3.43 -7.24 23.88
C ARG A 54 -4.63 -8.16 23.98
N ASN A 55 -4.52 -9.36 23.39
CA ASN A 55 -5.55 -10.37 23.48
C ASN A 55 -5.60 -11.00 24.89
N LEU A 56 -6.69 -11.70 25.22
CA LEU A 56 -6.90 -12.46 26.46
C LEU A 56 -5.75 -13.46 26.74
N ASP A 57 -5.16 -14.02 25.68
CA ASP A 57 -3.98 -14.91 25.74
C ASP A 57 -2.66 -14.16 25.97
N ARG A 58 -2.71 -12.88 26.36
CA ARG A 58 -1.57 -12.00 26.62
C ARG A 58 -0.65 -11.73 25.41
N ARG A 59 -1.08 -12.07 24.19
CA ARG A 59 -0.37 -11.79 22.92
C ARG A 59 -0.69 -10.39 22.40
N PHE A 60 0.27 -9.75 21.73
CA PHE A 60 0.04 -8.49 21.02
C PHE A 60 -0.62 -8.76 19.67
N VAL A 61 -1.70 -8.04 19.40
CA VAL A 61 -2.39 -7.99 18.10
C VAL A 61 -2.08 -6.62 17.51
N VAL A 62 -1.24 -6.60 16.48
CA VAL A 62 -0.78 -5.39 15.80
C VAL A 62 -1.43 -5.35 14.43
N ARG A 63 -2.11 -4.25 14.09
CA ARG A 63 -2.52 -4.00 12.71
C ARG A 63 -1.30 -3.62 11.89
N LEU A 64 -1.12 -4.20 10.71
CA LEU A 64 -0.07 -3.73 9.79
C LEU A 64 -0.51 -2.41 9.15
N PRO A 65 0.31 -1.34 9.23
CA PRO A 65 0.02 -0.09 8.54
C PRO A 65 0.07 -0.30 7.03
N LEU A 66 -1.04 0.00 6.36
CA LEU A 66 -1.10 0.10 4.91
C LEU A 66 -0.88 1.55 4.51
N LYS A 67 -0.07 1.79 3.48
CA LYS A 67 0.08 3.14 2.92
C LYS A 67 -1.21 3.48 2.16
N ASN A 68 -1.82 4.63 2.48
CA ASN A 68 -3.06 5.09 1.83
C ASN A 68 -2.89 5.38 0.33
N THR A 69 -1.65 5.52 -0.16
CA THR A 69 -1.34 5.69 -1.59
C THR A 69 -1.20 4.32 -2.26
N TYR A 70 -2.30 3.59 -2.39
CA TYR A 70 -2.37 2.31 -3.12
C TYR A 70 -2.63 2.51 -4.63
N ASN A 71 -2.77 3.75 -5.09
CA ASN A 71 -3.08 4.06 -6.48
C ASN A 71 -1.98 3.63 -7.47
N GLU A 72 -0.80 3.25 -6.97
CA GLU A 72 0.31 2.77 -7.78
C GLU A 72 0.79 1.41 -7.28
N LEU A 73 0.03 0.34 -7.53
CA LEU A 73 0.63 -1.00 -7.57
C LEU A 73 1.73 -1.09 -8.66
N GLY A 74 1.86 -0.08 -9.53
CA GLY A 74 2.87 0.00 -10.57
C GLY A 74 2.86 -1.25 -11.45
N ASN A 75 4.04 -1.71 -11.87
CA ASN A 75 4.21 -2.92 -12.67
C ASN A 75 4.02 -4.23 -11.87
N SER A 76 3.74 -4.16 -10.56
CA SER A 76 3.56 -5.38 -9.76
C SER A 76 2.31 -6.16 -10.19
N LEU A 77 1.27 -5.47 -10.67
CA LEU A 77 0.05 -6.11 -11.15
C LEU A 77 0.33 -6.96 -12.39
N SER A 78 1.04 -6.43 -13.39
CA SER A 78 1.35 -7.17 -14.62
C SER A 78 2.28 -8.36 -14.35
N MET A 79 3.20 -8.21 -13.40
CA MET A 79 4.05 -9.29 -12.95
C MET A 79 3.23 -10.37 -12.22
N ALA A 80 2.35 -9.97 -11.30
CA ALA A 80 1.50 -10.89 -10.55
C ALA A 80 0.56 -11.67 -11.48
N THR A 81 -0.06 -11.01 -12.45
CA THR A 81 -0.94 -11.67 -13.44
C THR A 81 -0.16 -12.62 -14.35
N SER A 82 1.04 -12.25 -14.78
CA SER A 82 1.90 -13.14 -15.58
C SER A 82 2.32 -14.39 -14.81
N ARG A 83 2.66 -14.24 -13.52
CA ARG A 83 2.99 -15.36 -12.63
C ARG A 83 1.77 -16.24 -12.37
N PHE A 84 0.61 -15.63 -12.20
CA PHE A 84 -0.67 -16.32 -12.06
C PHE A 84 -0.95 -17.24 -13.26
N PHE A 85 -0.96 -16.70 -14.49
CA PHE A 85 -1.20 -17.52 -15.69
C PHE A 85 -0.14 -18.60 -15.89
N SER A 86 1.10 -18.35 -15.46
CA SER A 86 2.14 -19.38 -15.49
C SER A 86 1.88 -20.52 -14.51
N MET A 87 1.27 -20.24 -13.35
CA MET A 87 0.88 -21.26 -12.38
C MET A 87 -0.31 -22.07 -12.91
N GLU A 88 -1.33 -21.41 -13.44
CA GLU A 88 -2.48 -22.10 -14.04
C GLU A 88 -2.07 -23.06 -15.15
N ARG A 89 -1.20 -22.62 -16.07
CA ARG A 89 -0.68 -23.50 -17.12
C ARG A 89 0.07 -24.72 -16.58
N LYS A 90 0.81 -24.56 -15.48
CA LYS A 90 1.51 -25.68 -14.82
C LYS A 90 0.52 -26.67 -14.21
N LEU A 91 -0.50 -26.17 -13.49
CA LEU A 91 -1.52 -26.99 -12.87
C LEU A 91 -2.38 -27.74 -13.91
N ILE A 92 -2.63 -27.13 -15.08
CA ILE A 92 -3.35 -27.80 -16.18
C ILE A 92 -2.50 -28.93 -16.78
N HIS A 93 -1.20 -28.75 -16.88
CA HIS A 93 -0.32 -29.72 -17.53
C HIS A 93 0.07 -30.88 -16.61
N ASP A 94 0.19 -30.61 -15.32
CA ASP A 94 0.61 -31.58 -14.30
C ASP A 94 -0.56 -31.91 -13.36
N THR A 95 -1.19 -33.06 -13.59
CA THR A 95 -2.37 -33.51 -12.86
C THR A 95 -2.06 -33.83 -11.39
N THR A 96 -0.86 -34.33 -11.07
CA THR A 96 -0.52 -34.66 -9.68
C THR A 96 -0.31 -33.38 -8.87
N LEU A 97 0.35 -32.37 -9.46
CA LEU A 97 0.51 -31.07 -8.84
C LEU A 97 -0.85 -30.37 -8.63
N GLN A 98 -1.78 -30.53 -9.56
CA GLN A 98 -3.14 -29.99 -9.43
C GLN A 98 -3.89 -30.59 -8.23
N GLU A 99 -3.84 -31.91 -8.07
CA GLU A 99 -4.50 -32.62 -6.98
C GLU A 99 -3.93 -32.20 -5.61
N GLU A 100 -2.60 -32.17 -5.49
CA GLU A 100 -1.93 -31.73 -4.26
C GLU A 100 -2.26 -30.28 -3.92
N TYR A 101 -2.23 -29.39 -4.91
CA TYR A 101 -2.57 -27.99 -4.73
C TYR A 101 -4.03 -27.81 -4.30
N THR A 102 -4.96 -28.54 -4.91
CA THR A 102 -6.39 -28.50 -4.54
C THR A 102 -6.60 -28.95 -3.09
N LYS A 103 -5.94 -30.04 -2.69
CA LYS A 103 -5.99 -30.55 -1.32
C LYS A 103 -5.42 -29.55 -0.30
N PHE A 104 -4.31 -28.90 -0.62
CA PHE A 104 -3.75 -27.86 0.23
C PHE A 104 -4.71 -26.68 0.38
N MET A 105 -5.33 -26.23 -0.72
CA MET A 105 -6.25 -25.10 -0.68
C MET A 105 -7.51 -25.41 0.13
N SER A 106 -8.04 -26.63 0.07
CA SER A 106 -9.15 -27.04 0.93
C SER A 106 -8.75 -27.03 2.41
N GLU A 107 -7.58 -27.59 2.76
CA GLU A 107 -7.09 -27.57 4.14
C GLU A 107 -6.88 -26.14 4.64
N TYR A 108 -6.38 -25.25 3.78
CA TYR A 108 -6.15 -23.85 4.11
C TYR A 108 -7.45 -23.09 4.44
N ILE A 109 -8.55 -23.42 3.74
CA ILE A 109 -9.90 -22.91 4.05
C ILE A 109 -10.41 -23.51 5.34
N ASP A 110 -10.26 -24.83 5.53
CA ASP A 110 -10.73 -25.54 6.72
C ASP A 110 -10.04 -25.04 8.01
N LEU A 111 -8.76 -24.66 7.90
CA LEU A 111 -8.00 -24.04 8.99
C LEU A 111 -8.43 -22.59 9.29
N GLY A 112 -9.36 -22.04 8.53
CA GLY A 112 -9.83 -20.66 8.67
C GLY A 112 -8.78 -19.61 8.27
N HIS A 113 -7.75 -20.01 7.52
CA HIS A 113 -6.75 -19.09 6.99
C HIS A 113 -7.25 -18.34 5.75
N MET A 114 -8.32 -18.84 5.11
CA MET A 114 -9.03 -18.18 4.02
C MET A 114 -10.54 -18.33 4.20
N GLN A 115 -11.30 -17.30 3.81
CA GLN A 115 -12.77 -17.32 3.78
C GLN A 115 -13.23 -17.00 2.36
N ASP A 116 -14.11 -17.84 1.81
CA ASP A 116 -14.70 -17.60 0.50
C ASP A 116 -15.55 -16.32 0.53
N GLN A 117 -15.15 -15.35 -0.29
CA GLN A 117 -15.91 -14.11 -0.48
C GLN A 117 -17.01 -14.38 -1.51
N VAL A 118 -18.22 -14.67 -1.04
CA VAL A 118 -19.41 -14.79 -1.91
C VAL A 118 -19.86 -13.39 -2.31
N THR A 119 -19.35 -12.88 -3.41
CA THR A 119 -19.91 -11.69 -4.07
C THR A 119 -20.76 -12.13 -5.27
N PRO A 120 -21.98 -11.59 -5.45
CA PRO A 120 -22.92 -12.06 -6.47
C PRO A 120 -22.61 -11.58 -7.90
N ASP A 121 -21.50 -10.89 -8.16
CA ASP A 121 -21.20 -10.34 -9.48
C ASP A 121 -19.92 -10.93 -10.11
N ILE A 122 -20.15 -11.86 -11.04
CA ILE A 122 -19.42 -12.11 -12.30
C ILE A 122 -17.88 -11.91 -12.26
N HIS A 123 -17.14 -12.83 -11.64
CA HIS A 123 -15.80 -13.27 -12.11
C HIS A 123 -15.31 -14.56 -11.42
N TRP A 124 -16.20 -15.52 -11.19
CA TRP A 124 -16.00 -16.60 -10.20
C TRP A 124 -15.09 -17.75 -10.64
N ILE A 125 -14.52 -17.77 -11.85
CA ILE A 125 -13.65 -18.87 -12.30
C ILE A 125 -12.16 -18.51 -12.22
N VAL A 126 -11.81 -17.22 -12.12
CA VAL A 126 -10.40 -16.78 -12.13
C VAL A 126 -9.88 -16.46 -10.72
N CYS A 127 -10.78 -16.25 -9.74
CA CYS A 127 -10.41 -15.66 -8.44
C CYS A 127 -10.00 -16.64 -7.34
N GLN A 128 -10.32 -17.95 -7.45
CA GLN A 128 -10.03 -18.91 -6.37
C GLN A 128 -8.51 -19.14 -6.19
N TYR A 129 -7.72 -18.84 -7.23
CA TYR A 129 -6.27 -18.96 -7.23
C TYR A 129 -5.54 -17.62 -7.24
N SER A 130 -6.24 -16.52 -7.58
CA SER A 130 -5.58 -15.24 -7.85
C SER A 130 -5.22 -14.47 -6.57
N PHE A 131 -5.99 -14.60 -5.49
CA PHE A 131 -5.77 -13.80 -4.29
C PHE A 131 -4.60 -14.31 -3.42
N LEU A 132 -4.44 -15.64 -3.31
CA LEU A 132 -3.33 -16.23 -2.52
C LEU A 132 -1.97 -16.05 -3.21
N ILE A 133 -1.90 -16.10 -4.54
CA ILE A 133 -0.65 -15.86 -5.29
C ILE A 133 -0.26 -14.38 -5.24
N ILE A 134 -1.24 -13.46 -5.31
CA ILE A 134 -1.01 -12.03 -5.16
C ILE A 134 -0.51 -11.71 -3.74
N LEU A 135 -1.11 -12.31 -2.69
CA LEU A 135 -0.64 -12.14 -1.31
C LEU A 135 0.76 -12.74 -1.07
N LEU A 136 1.07 -13.90 -1.65
CA LEU A 136 2.37 -14.55 -1.51
C LEU A 136 3.50 -13.81 -2.26
N ILE A 137 3.20 -13.20 -3.41
CA ILE A 137 4.15 -12.38 -4.19
C ILE A 137 4.35 -10.98 -3.59
N ILE A 138 3.29 -10.37 -3.04
CA ILE A 138 3.39 -9.08 -2.32
C ILE A 138 4.14 -9.28 -0.99
N GLY A 139 3.93 -10.40 -0.29
CA GLY A 139 4.66 -10.74 0.93
C GLY A 139 6.17 -10.99 0.74
N LEU A 140 6.59 -11.47 -0.45
CA LEU A 140 8.01 -11.69 -0.79
C LEU A 140 8.76 -10.43 -1.25
N ASN A 141 8.09 -9.32 -1.55
CA ASN A 141 8.72 -8.04 -1.96
C ASN A 141 8.67 -6.96 -0.86
N LEU A 142 8.21 -7.29 0.35
CA LEU A 142 8.16 -6.37 1.49
C LEU A 142 9.21 -6.67 2.58
N ILE A 143 10.21 -7.50 2.26
CA ILE A 143 11.45 -7.73 3.03
C ILE A 143 12.62 -7.36 2.12
#